data_AF-A0A7C4GS40-F1
#
_entry.id   AF-A0A7C4GS40-F1
#
_cell.length_a   1.000
_cell.length_b   1.000
_cell.length_c   1.000
_cell.angle_alpha   90.00
_cell.angle_beta   90.00
_cell.angle_gamma   90.00
#
_symmetry.space_group_name_H-M   'P 1'
#
loop_
_entity.id
_entity.type
_entity.pdbx_description
1 polymer ?
#
loop_
_entity_poly.entity_id
_entity_poly.type
_entity_poly.pdbx_seq_one_letter_code
_entity_poly.pdbx_strand_id
1 'polypeptide(L)' 'MVEEWVVLGPHEYLLEKADLEKLEEKVYELIKKEGRLPLSKIWRTLPCHLWELDTVLKRLRDKGLVVEEQ' A
#
# COMPACT_ATOMS: atom_id res chain seq x y z
N MET A 1 23.13 12.04 20.01
CA MET A 1 23.49 12.16 18.58
C MET A 1 22.17 12.20 17.82
N VAL A 2 21.89 13.26 17.08
CA VAL A 2 20.66 13.33 16.28
C VAL A 2 20.91 12.44 15.07
N GLU A 3 20.13 11.37 14.93
CA GLU A 3 20.13 10.59 13.69
C GLU A 3 19.55 11.46 12.58
N GLU A 4 20.42 12.07 11.78
CA GLU A 4 20.01 12.74 10.55
C GLU A 4 19.85 11.70 9.44
N TRP A 5 18.61 11.56 8.98
CA TRP A 5 18.28 10.71 7.84
C TRP A 5 18.65 11.43 6.54
N VAL A 6 19.47 10.78 5.71
CA VAL A 6 19.90 11.32 4.41
C VAL A 6 18.93 10.88 3.32
N VAL A 7 18.38 11.84 2.59
CA VAL A 7 17.51 11.58 1.42
C VAL A 7 18.39 11.38 0.19
N LEU A 8 18.42 10.16 -0.35
CA LEU A 8 19.25 9.79 -1.51
C LEU A 8 18.58 10.03 -2.87
N GLY A 9 17.29 10.37 -2.88
CA GLY A 9 16.51 10.58 -4.10
C GLY A 9 15.03 10.23 -3.91
N PRO A 10 14.20 10.36 -4.98
CA PRO A 10 12.84 9.88 -4.95
C PRO A 10 12.83 8.36 -4.77
N HIS A 11 11.94 7.86 -3.92
CA HIS A 11 11.71 6.43 -3.78
C HIS A 11 11.27 5.87 -5.14
N GLU A 12 11.75 4.69 -5.55
CA GLU A 12 11.40 4.07 -6.84
C GLU A 12 9.89 3.99 -7.10
N TYR A 13 9.09 3.81 -6.04
CA TYR A 13 7.64 3.80 -6.12
C TYR A 13 7.05 5.12 -6.62
N LEU A 14 7.73 6.26 -6.42
CA LEU A 14 7.31 7.60 -6.88
C LEU A 14 7.49 7.82 -8.40
N LEU A 15 8.14 6.90 -9.10
CA LEU A 15 8.47 7.05 -10.52
C LEU A 15 7.36 6.55 -11.45
N GLU A 16 6.51 5.65 -10.98
CA GLU A 16 5.43 5.04 -11.76
C GLU A 16 4.09 5.20 -11.05
N LYS A 17 3.01 5.36 -11.82
CA LYS A 17 1.64 5.37 -11.31
C LYS A 17 1.04 3.98 -11.46
N ALA A 18 0.47 3.45 -10.39
CA ALA A 18 -0.22 2.18 -10.44
C ALA A 18 -1.61 2.36 -11.08
N ASP A 19 -2.01 1.38 -11.89
CA ASP A 19 -3.40 1.21 -12.28
C ASP A 19 -4.20 0.80 -11.04
N LEU A 20 -5.15 1.66 -10.62
CA LEU A 20 -5.89 1.47 -9.36
C LEU A 20 -6.77 0.21 -9.37
N GLU A 21 -7.29 -0.21 -10.52
CA GLU A 21 -8.13 -1.43 -10.59
C GLU A 21 -7.26 -2.67 -10.38
N LYS A 22 -6.12 -2.73 -11.08
CA LYS A 22 -5.15 -3.82 -10.90
C LYS A 22 -4.52 -3.81 -9.51
N LEU A 23 -4.29 -2.64 -8.94
CA LEU A 23 -3.77 -2.51 -7.58
C LEU A 23 -4.78 -3.04 -6.56
N GLU A 24 -6.07 -2.75 -6.75
CA GLU A 24 -7.15 -3.22 -5.88
C GLU A 24 -7.21 -4.75 -5.83
N GLU A 25 -7.17 -5.42 -6.99
CA GLU A 25 -7.12 -6.87 -7.06
C GLU A 25 -5.89 -7.46 -6.36
N LYS A 26 -4.71 -6.86 -6.59
CA LYS A 26 -3.45 -7.32 -5.97
C LYS A 26 -3.45 -7.15 -4.46
N VAL A 27 -3.96 -6.02 -3.95
CA VAL A 27 -4.07 -5.75 -2.51
C VAL A 27 -5.01 -6.77 -1.87
N TYR A 28 -6.18 -7.02 -2.49
CA TYR A 28 -7.14 -7.97 -1.96
C TYR A 28 -6.58 -9.39 -1.90
N GLU A 29 -5.95 -9.88 -2.98
CA GLU A 29 -5.35 -11.22 -2.99
C GLU A 29 -4.18 -11.35 -2.01
N LEU A 30 -3.38 -10.29 -1.82
CA LEU A 30 -2.31 -10.27 -0.83
C LEU A 30 -2.86 -10.40 0.60
N ILE A 31 -3.90 -9.62 0.94
CA ILE A 31 -4.55 -9.68 2.26
C ILE A 31 -5.20 -11.06 2.47
N LYS A 32 -5.90 -11.58 1.46
CA LYS A 32 -6.52 -12.91 1.52
C LYS A 32 -5.51 -14.04 1.75
N LYS A 33 -4.31 -13.93 1.17
CA LYS A 33 -3.24 -14.91 1.32
C LYS A 33 -2.56 -14.86 2.70
N GLU A 34 -2.26 -13.66 3.19
CA GLU A 34 -1.46 -13.46 4.40
C GLU A 34 -2.32 -13.26 5.67
N GLY A 35 -3.61 -12.97 5.50
CA GLY A 35 -4.52 -12.62 6.58
C GLY A 35 -4.31 -11.18 7.06
N ARG A 36 -3.65 -11.01 8.20
CA ARG A 36 -3.41 -9.69 8.82
C ARG A 36 -2.05 -9.14 8.40
N LEU A 37 -2.05 -7.96 7.79
CA LEU A 37 -0.83 -7.27 7.37
C LEU A 37 -0.82 -5.82 7.85
N PRO A 38 0.32 -5.31 8.33
CA PRO A 38 0.48 -3.88 8.53
C PRO A 38 0.53 -3.16 7.18
N LEU A 39 -0.01 -1.94 7.13
CA LEU A 39 -0.01 -1.09 5.94
C LEU A 39 1.38 -0.95 5.31
N SER A 40 2.41 -0.80 6.14
CA SER A 40 3.80 -0.69 5.70
C SER A 40 4.30 -1.93 4.95
N LYS A 41 3.84 -3.13 5.31
CA LYS A 41 4.21 -4.38 4.60
C LYS A 41 3.49 -4.49 3.26
N ILE A 42 2.20 -4.10 3.21
CA ILE A 42 1.45 -4.05 1.94
C ILE A 42 2.13 -3.08 0.98
N TRP A 43 2.45 -1.87 1.46
CA TRP A 43 3.07 -0.83 0.66
C TRP A 43 4.46 -1.22 0.12
N ARG A 44 5.30 -1.86 0.94
CA ARG A 44 6.62 -2.35 0.49
C ARG A 44 6.55 -3.53 -0.49
N THR A 45 5.42 -4.21 -0.58
CA THR A 45 5.24 -5.39 -1.42
C THR A 45 4.74 -5.04 -2.83
N LEU A 46 4.07 -3.89 -2.97
CA LEU A 46 3.41 -3.49 -4.20
C LEU A 46 4.03 -2.18 -4.73
N PRO A 47 4.42 -2.12 -6.02
CA PRO A 47 4.96 -0.90 -6.60
C PRO A 47 3.82 0.12 -6.79
N CYS A 48 3.61 0.97 -5.79
CA CYS A 48 2.56 1.99 -5.77
C CYS A 48 2.91 3.14 -4.83
N HIS A 49 2.28 4.30 -5.04
CA HIS A 49 2.32 5.39 -4.08
C HIS A 49 1.46 5.07 -2.86
N LEU A 50 1.82 5.68 -1.73
CA LEU A 50 1.03 5.53 -0.51
C LEU A 50 -0.42 6.02 -0.70
N TRP A 51 -0.64 7.08 -1.49
CA TRP A 51 -1.99 7.58 -1.75
C TRP A 51 -2.82 6.63 -2.62
N GLU A 52 -2.19 5.87 -3.52
CA GLU A 52 -2.85 4.86 -4.35
C GLU A 52 -3.30 3.69 -3.49
N LEU A 53 -2.41 3.24 -2.58
CA LEU A 53 -2.73 2.20 -1.61
C LEU A 53 -3.84 2.63 -0.65
N ASP A 54 -3.79 3.85 -0.12
CA ASP A 54 -4.84 4.41 0.74
C ASP A 54 -6.19 4.46 0.01
N THR A 55 -6.18 4.91 -1.25
CA THR A 55 -7.38 4.93 -2.10
C THR A 55 -7.96 3.53 -2.31
N VAL A 56 -7.10 2.55 -2.59
CA VAL A 56 -7.51 1.16 -2.80
C VAL A 56 -8.07 0.53 -1.53
N LEU A 57 -7.41 0.71 -0.38
CA LEU A 57 -7.89 0.19 0.90
C LEU A 57 -9.25 0.79 1.28
N LYS A 58 -9.45 2.09 1.04
CA LYS A 58 -10.74 2.73 1.19
C LYS A 58 -11.81 2.10 0.30
N ARG A 59 -11.53 1.85 -0.98
CA ARG A 59 -12.48 1.17 -1.89
C ARG A 59 -12.84 -0.23 -1.40
N LEU A 60 -11.85 -1.01 -0.99
CA LEU A 60 -12.07 -2.36 -0.48
C LEU A 60 -12.92 -2.34 0.80
N ARG A 61 -12.65 -1.38 1.70
CA ARG A 61 -13.44 -1.19 2.92
C ARG A 61 -14.87 -0.79 2.61
N ASP A 62 -15.07 0.15 1.69
CA ASP A 62 -16.39 0.61 1.27
C ASP A 62 -17.19 -0.53 0.59
N LYS A 63 -16.50 -1.49 -0.03
CA LYS A 63 -17.07 -2.75 -0.55
C LYS A 63 -17.30 -3.83 0.51
N GLY A 64 -16.86 -3.63 1.75
CA GLY A 64 -16.93 -4.62 2.83
C GLY A 64 -15.96 -5.80 2.68
N LEU A 65 -14.90 -5.65 1.87
CA LEU A 65 -13.93 -6.72 1.56
C LEU A 65 -12.74 -6.76 2.53
N VAL A 66 -12.49 -5.68 3.27
CA VAL A 66 -11.41 -5.60 4.27
C VAL A 66 -11.88 -4.85 5.51
N VAL A 67 -11.23 -5.12 6.64
CA VAL A 67 -11.45 -4.43 7.92
C VAL A 67 -10.11 -3.90 8.42
N GLU A 68 -10.10 -2.67 8.92
CA GLU A 68 -8.92 -2.01 9.48
C GLU A 68 -9.06 -1.96 11.02
N GLU A 69 -8.02 -2.38 11.74
CA GLU A 69 -7.91 -2.28 13.20
C GLU A 69 -6.69 -1.42 13.56
N GLN A 70 -6.81 -0.54 14.55
CA GLN A 70 -5.71 0.26 15.09
C GLN A 70 -4.90 -0.50 16.15
#